data_AF-A0A0N1LED2-F1
#
_entry.id   AF-A0A0N1LED2-F1
#
_cell.length_a   1.000
_cell.length_b   1.000
_cell.length_c   1.000
_cell.angle_alpha   90.00
_cell.angle_beta   90.00
_cell.angle_gamma   90.00
#
_symmetry.space_group_name_H-M   'P 1'
#
loop_
_entity.id
_entity.type
_entity.pdbx_description
1 polymer ?
#
loop_
_entity_poly.entity_id
_entity_poly.type
_entity_poly.pdbx_seq_one_letter_code
_entity_poly.pdbx_strand_id
1 'polypeptide(L)' 'MFAVSDIAQTLAVTQADATRQVMQTQMLRQQAQADQAVATMIQQSADQMQATLPAGQGQILDRTA' A
#
# COMPACT_ATOMS: atom_id res chain seq x y z
N MET A 1 9.70 49.59 0.70
CA MET A 1 9.93 48.63 1.80
C MET A 1 8.76 47.64 1.80
N PHE A 2 8.84 46.55 1.04
CA PHE A 2 7.78 45.51 0.96
C PHE A 2 8.34 44.07 0.81
N ALA A 3 9.65 43.86 0.97
CA ALA A 3 10.28 42.60 0.58
C ALA A 3 10.08 41.43 1.57
N VAL A 4 9.89 41.68 2.87
CA VAL A 4 9.87 40.61 3.89
C VAL A 4 8.52 39.89 3.95
N SER A 5 7.43 40.59 3.66
CA SER A 5 6.07 40.03 3.67
C SER A 5 5.81 39.06 2.51
N ASP A 6 6.35 39.32 1.32
CA ASP A 6 6.23 38.41 0.16
C ASP A 6 7.06 37.14 0.33
N ILE A 7 8.26 37.25 0.93
CA ILE A 7 9.13 36.11 1.22
C ILE A 7 8.49 35.19 2.27
N ALA A 8 7.86 35.76 3.31
CA ALA A 8 7.17 34.98 4.33
C ALA A 8 5.96 34.21 3.76
N GLN A 9 5.19 34.84 2.86
CA GLN A 9 4.05 34.19 2.20
C GLN A 9 4.49 33.05 1.28
N THR A 10 5.52 33.28 0.46
CA THR A 10 6.07 32.24 -0.44
C THR A 10 6.68 31.07 0.34
N LEU A 11 7.35 31.32 1.47
CA LEU A 11 7.85 30.27 2.35
C LEU A 11 6.72 29.45 2.97
N ALA A 12 5.65 30.10 3.43
CA ALA A 12 4.47 29.42 3.98
C ALA A 12 3.75 28.57 2.93
N VAL A 13 3.60 29.07 1.70
CA VAL A 13 3.03 28.30 0.57
C VAL A 13 3.90 27.10 0.23
N THR A 14 5.22 27.30 0.14
CA THR A 14 6.17 26.21 -0.16
C THR A 14 6.17 25.13 0.91
N GLN A 15 6.09 25.53 2.19
CA GLN A 15 6.01 24.59 3.31
C GLN A 15 4.68 23.82 3.32
N ALA A 16 3.57 24.48 3.00
CA ALA A 16 2.26 23.84 2.87
C ALA A 16 2.24 22.82 1.72
N ASP A 17 2.85 23.13 0.57
CA ASP A 17 2.92 22.22 -0.57
C ASP A 17 3.84 21.02 -0.30
N ALA A 18 4.99 21.25 0.35
CA ALA A 18 5.85 20.15 0.81
C ALA A 18 5.10 19.22 1.78
N THR A 19 4.33 19.79 2.71
CA THR A 19 3.51 19.02 3.66
C THR A 19 2.44 18.20 2.93
N ARG A 20 1.74 18.78 1.95
CA ARG A 20 0.74 18.07 1.14
C ARG A 20 1.36 16.94 0.34
N GLN A 21 2.51 17.16 -0.27
CA GLN A 21 3.21 16.14 -1.06
C GLN A 21 3.66 14.96 -0.18
N VAL A 22 4.17 15.24 1.01
CA VAL A 22 4.53 14.20 1.99
C VAL A 22 3.28 13.45 2.44
N MET A 23 2.20 14.14 2.80
CA MET A 23 0.94 13.50 3.21
C MET A 23 0.39 12.56 2.13
N GLN A 24 0.33 13.00 0.87
CA GLN A 24 -0.10 12.16 -0.25
C GLN A 24 0.80 10.93 -0.41
N THR A 25 2.12 11.11 -0.32
CA THR A 25 3.09 10.01 -0.39
C THR A 25 2.89 9.02 0.75
N GLN A 26 2.65 9.50 1.97
CA GLN A 26 2.41 8.64 3.12
C GLN A 26 1.10 7.87 3.00
N MET A 27 0.03 8.49 2.49
CA MET A 27 -1.23 7.77 2.23
C MET A 27 -1.05 6.66 1.19
N LEU A 28 -0.32 6.92 0.09
CA LEU A 28 0.00 5.89 -0.90
C LEU A 28 0.83 4.75 -0.29
N ARG A 29 1.83 5.07 0.55
CA ARG A 29 2.61 4.05 1.26
C ARG A 29 1.76 3.24 2.22
N GLN A 30 0.84 3.87 2.94
CA GLN A 30 -0.08 3.19 3.86
C GLN A 30 -1.02 2.25 3.11
N GLN A 31 -1.56 2.69 1.96
CA GLN A 31 -2.37 1.83 1.11
C GLN A 31 -1.57 0.61 0.61
N ALA A 32 -0.36 0.84 0.09
CA ALA A 32 0.50 -0.24 -0.39
C ALA A 32 0.86 -1.25 0.72
N GLN A 33 1.08 -0.79 1.95
CA GLN A 33 1.31 -1.66 3.11
C GLN A 33 0.08 -2.50 3.45
N ALA A 34 -1.12 -1.91 3.38
CA ALA A 34 -2.36 -2.64 3.59
C ALA A 34 -2.56 -3.73 2.53
N ASP A 35 -2.32 -3.41 1.26
CA ASP A 35 -2.39 -4.37 0.15
C ASP A 35 -1.39 -5.51 0.32
N GLN A 36 -0.15 -5.20 0.75
CA GLN A 36 0.88 -6.20 1.02
C GLN A 36 0.51 -7.11 2.20
N ALA A 37 -0.12 -6.56 3.24
CA ALA A 37 -0.61 -7.35 4.38
C ALA A 37 -1.72 -8.32 3.96
N VAL A 38 -2.66 -7.87 3.12
CA VAL A 38 -3.70 -8.72 2.56
C VAL A 38 -3.09 -9.82 1.67
N ALA A 39 -2.15 -9.48 0.79
CA ALA A 39 -1.47 -10.47 -0.04
C ALA A 39 -0.73 -11.52 0.81
N THR A 40 -0.08 -11.09 1.89
CA THR A 40 0.61 -12.01 2.82
C THR A 40 -0.39 -12.93 3.52
N MET A 41 -1.55 -12.42 3.96
CA MET A 41 -2.59 -13.23 4.58
C MET A 41 -3.16 -14.26 3.60
N ILE A 42 -3.37 -13.87 2.34
CA ILE A 42 -3.83 -14.80 1.29
C ILE A 42 -2.77 -15.88 1.05
N GLN A 43 -1.49 -15.52 0.94
CA GLN A 43 -0.41 -16.49 0.76
C GLN A 43 -0.33 -17.49 1.93
N GLN A 44 -0.38 -17.00 3.17
CA GLN A 44 -0.40 -17.84 4.37
C GLN A 44 -1.64 -18.74 4.41
N SER A 45 -2.79 -18.26 3.94
CA SER A 45 -4.01 -19.06 3.84
C SER A 45 -3.88 -20.14 2.78
N ALA A 46 -3.29 -19.82 1.62
CA ALA A 46 -3.01 -20.78 0.55
C ALA A 46 -2.03 -21.86 1.01
N ASP A 47 -0.95 -21.50 1.70
CA ASP A 47 0.03 -22.45 2.23
C ASP A 47 -0.60 -23.40 3.27
N GLN A 48 -1.49 -22.89 4.13
CA GLN A 48 -2.24 -23.71 5.10
C GLN A 48 -3.25 -24.64 4.42
N MET A 49 -3.95 -24.16 3.39
CA MET A 49 -4.84 -25.01 2.57
C MET A 49 -4.05 -26.08 1.82
N GLN A 50 -2.89 -25.74 1.26
CA GLN A 50 -2.03 -26.70 0.58
C GLN A 50 -1.47 -27.75 1.55
N ALA A 51 -1.09 -27.36 2.76
CA ALA A 51 -0.62 -28.28 3.79
C ALA A 51 -1.70 -29.22 4.34
N THR A 52 -2.98 -28.82 4.26
CA THR A 52 -4.13 -29.62 4.72
C THR A 52 -4.76 -30.48 3.62
N LEU A 53 -4.44 -30.22 2.34
CA LEU A 53 -4.83 -31.08 1.24
C LEU A 53 -3.98 -32.37 1.25
N PRO A 54 -4.60 -33.57 1.39
CA PRO A 54 -3.89 -34.82 1.22
C PRO A 54 -3.24 -34.86 -0.16
N ALA A 55 -1.96 -35.25 -0.22
CA ALA A 55 -1.22 -35.42 -1.47
C ALA A 55 -2.01 -36.35 -2.41
N GLY A 56 -2.73 -35.78 -3.39
CA GLY A 56 -3.60 -36.52 -4.29
C GLY A 56 -4.94 -35.85 -4.65
N GLN A 57 -5.42 -34.87 -3.88
CA GLN A 57 -6.73 -34.24 -4.18
C GLN A 57 -6.68 -33.04 -5.16
N GLY A 58 -5.49 -32.50 -5.44
CA GLY A 58 -5.31 -31.41 -6.42
C GLY A 58 -5.41 -31.84 -7.89
N GLN A 59 -5.28 -33.13 -8.22
CA GLN A 59 -5.38 -33.62 -9.61
C GLN A 59 -6.83 -33.76 -10.11
N ILE A 60 -7.82 -33.82 -9.22
CA ILE A 60 -9.21 -34.06 -9.62
C ILE A 60 -9.96 -32.76 -9.93
N LEU A 61 -9.56 -31.64 -9.32
CA LEU A 61 -10.19 -30.33 -9.55
C LEU A 61 -9.83 -29.69 -10.90
N ASP A 62 -8.78 -30.16 -11.58
CA ASP A 62 -8.29 -29.60 -12.86
C ASP A 62 -8.86 -30.31 -14.10
N ARG A 63 -9.81 -31.26 -13.94
CA ARG A 63 -10.41 -32.02 -15.04
C ARG A 63 -11.93 -31.84 -15.21
N THR A 64 -12.53 -30.91 -14.50
CA THR A 64 -13.94 -30.57 -14.66
C THR A 64 -14.10 -29.07 -14.96
N ALA A 65 -13.64 -28.66 -16.14
CA ALA A 65 -14.06 -27.45 -16.84
C ALA A 65 -14.05 -27.74 -18.34
#